data_AF-A0A446BXK4-F1
#
_entry.id   AF-A0A446BXK4-F1
#
_cell.length_a   1.000
_cell.length_b   1.000
_cell.length_c   1.000
_cell.angle_alpha   90.00
_cell.angle_beta   90.00
_cell.angle_gamma   90.00
#
_symmetry.space_group_name_H-M   'P 1'
#
loop_
_entity.id
_entity.type
_entity.pdbx_description
1 polymer ?
#
loop_
_entity_poly.entity_id
_entity_poly.type
_entity_poly.pdbx_seq_one_letter_code
_entity_poly.pdbx_strand_id
1 'polypeptide(L)'
;MTPEFEARVRKAVDDGVLPFAVMLAKDKTGKIDYSFSVGNASLKPGAPPATPQTLLSIASLSKLLTAIAVLQLVEQDILTLDTEVTQYLPVLASQPIITGFDAKTGQPILAKRTQPIRLRHLLTHSAGTGYLMVSGTLRQWAQATGRALPVPLSSTSAGGGGASVDTRFGYPLLFEPGAGWEYGSGLDWAGKLVETLTGGFLDDFVHENILARVGVPRGGITFHPGRFTDPIEPLAGMATRGEGEGSGKLEFLETRFDAVAEAFGGEGAWGGMGEYIKVLESLMRDDGKILKPATAKLLFEGLLEGEAKKALNESMEHPEWVVGVVPPGIEYNWSAAGLLFESGSHEHRKKGFLQWGGAWNLSWFIDREAGVCSVFGTQLRQTADPEVEKVIKEFEDIIYSKL
;
A
#
# COMPACT_ATOMS: atom_id res chain seq x y z
N MET A 1 -25.55 1.64 3.27
CA MET A 1 -25.42 1.38 4.73
C MET A 1 -26.29 2.34 5.56
N THR A 2 -26.54 3.56 5.08
CA THR A 2 -27.81 4.31 5.28
C THR A 2 -28.09 5.15 4.04
N PRO A 3 -29.36 5.44 3.68
CA PRO A 3 -29.68 6.33 2.55
C PRO A 3 -29.06 7.73 2.69
N GLU A 4 -28.96 8.25 3.92
CA GLU A 4 -28.44 9.58 4.20
C GLU A 4 -26.92 9.67 3.94
N PHE A 5 -26.17 8.63 4.31
CA PHE A 5 -24.73 8.56 4.03
C PHE A 5 -24.47 8.45 2.53
N GLU A 6 -25.18 7.56 1.85
CA GLU A 6 -25.04 7.38 0.38
C GLU A 6 -25.38 8.67 -0.38
N ALA A 7 -26.38 9.42 0.09
CA ALA A 7 -26.72 10.74 -0.45
C ALA A 7 -25.59 11.76 -0.23
N ARG A 8 -24.92 11.78 0.93
CA ARG A 8 -23.76 12.65 1.18
C ARG A 8 -22.58 12.33 0.29
N VAL A 9 -22.24 11.04 0.13
CA VAL A 9 -21.12 10.64 -0.77
C VAL A 9 -21.44 10.95 -2.23
N ARG A 10 -22.70 10.75 -2.66
CA ARG A 10 -23.14 11.16 -3.99
C ARG A 10 -23.00 12.66 -4.19
N LYS A 11 -23.42 13.47 -3.21
CA LYS A 11 -23.25 14.91 -3.25
C LYS A 11 -21.76 15.30 -3.33
N ALA A 12 -20.88 14.62 -2.60
CA ALA A 12 -19.45 14.87 -2.68
C ALA A 12 -18.88 14.57 -4.09
N VAL A 13 -19.43 13.58 -4.81
CA VAL A 13 -19.09 13.36 -6.21
C VAL A 13 -19.67 14.45 -7.11
N ASP A 14 -20.95 14.80 -6.95
CA ASP A 14 -21.63 15.82 -7.76
C ASP A 14 -20.99 17.22 -7.61
N ASP A 15 -20.52 17.54 -6.41
CA ASP A 15 -19.83 18.80 -6.09
C ASP A 15 -18.36 18.81 -6.57
N GLY A 16 -17.83 17.68 -7.07
CA GLY A 16 -16.43 17.56 -7.46
C GLY A 16 -15.46 17.52 -6.28
N VAL A 17 -15.88 16.99 -5.13
CA VAL A 17 -14.97 16.70 -3.99
C VAL A 17 -14.25 15.37 -4.21
N LEU A 18 -14.97 14.38 -4.73
CA LEU A 18 -14.48 13.04 -5.10
C LEU A 18 -14.72 12.80 -6.60
N PRO A 19 -13.80 12.15 -7.34
CA PRO A 19 -14.08 11.79 -8.73
C PRO A 19 -15.12 10.66 -8.82
N PHE A 20 -15.00 9.70 -7.90
CA PHE A 20 -15.93 8.60 -7.67
C PHE A 20 -15.60 7.97 -6.31
N ALA A 21 -16.45 7.06 -5.83
CA ALA A 21 -16.16 6.24 -4.66
C ALA A 21 -16.65 4.80 -4.88
N VAL A 22 -15.86 3.83 -4.45
CA VAL A 22 -16.19 2.40 -4.40
C VAL A 22 -15.92 1.93 -2.97
N MET A 23 -16.99 1.58 -2.24
CA MET A 23 -16.94 1.29 -0.80
C MET A 23 -17.54 -0.09 -0.53
N LEU A 24 -16.78 -0.97 0.09
CA LEU A 24 -17.23 -2.32 0.44
C LEU A 24 -16.89 -2.64 1.89
N ALA A 25 -17.80 -3.32 2.57
CA ALA A 25 -17.59 -3.85 3.92
C ALA A 25 -18.25 -5.20 4.08
N LYS A 26 -17.60 -6.09 4.84
CA LYS A 26 -18.09 -7.43 5.15
C LYS A 26 -17.87 -7.76 6.61
N ASP A 27 -18.81 -8.46 7.23
CA ASP A 27 -18.62 -9.05 8.56
C ASP A 27 -18.64 -10.58 8.54
N LYS A 28 -18.17 -11.18 9.63
CA LYS A 28 -18.13 -12.64 9.80
C LYS A 28 -19.51 -13.28 9.82
N THR A 29 -20.55 -12.53 10.22
CA THR A 29 -21.92 -13.04 10.38
C THR A 29 -22.73 -13.02 9.07
N GLY A 30 -22.31 -12.21 8.09
CA GLY A 30 -23.07 -11.94 6.86
C GLY A 30 -24.17 -10.89 7.02
N LYS A 31 -24.33 -10.30 8.21
CA LYS A 31 -25.24 -9.17 8.46
C LYS A 31 -24.78 -7.92 7.71
N ILE A 32 -23.45 -7.76 7.59
CA ILE A 32 -22.83 -6.74 6.77
C ILE A 32 -22.28 -7.43 5.52
N ASP A 33 -22.97 -7.20 4.40
CA ASP A 33 -22.46 -7.45 3.05
C ASP A 33 -22.81 -6.20 2.22
N TYR A 34 -21.96 -5.18 2.36
CA TYR A 34 -22.20 -3.86 1.81
C TYR A 34 -21.31 -3.60 0.61
N SER A 35 -21.92 -3.08 -0.46
CA SER A 35 -21.23 -2.61 -1.65
C SER A 35 -21.96 -1.39 -2.19
N PHE A 36 -21.25 -0.27 -2.30
CA PHE A 36 -21.77 0.96 -2.87
C PHE A 36 -20.74 1.60 -3.80
N SER A 37 -21.19 2.01 -4.98
CA SER A 37 -20.36 2.71 -5.94
C SER A 37 -21.11 3.93 -6.48
N VAL A 38 -20.40 5.03 -6.67
CA VAL A 38 -20.95 6.28 -7.19
C VAL A 38 -19.91 7.05 -7.98
N GLY A 39 -20.36 7.74 -9.04
CA GLY A 39 -19.50 8.44 -9.99
C GLY A 39 -19.10 7.58 -11.18
N ASN A 40 -18.40 8.21 -12.13
CA ASN A 40 -17.82 7.53 -13.28
C ASN A 40 -16.37 7.16 -13.00
N ALA A 41 -15.89 6.07 -13.59
CA ALA A 41 -14.52 5.57 -13.40
C ALA A 41 -13.45 6.58 -13.84
N SER A 42 -13.81 7.63 -14.58
CA SER A 42 -12.93 8.72 -15.00
C SER A 42 -13.72 10.01 -15.21
N LEU A 43 -13.04 11.15 -15.12
CA LEU A 43 -13.59 12.46 -15.47
C LEU A 43 -13.65 12.71 -16.99
N LYS A 44 -13.13 11.78 -17.82
CA LYS A 44 -13.26 11.85 -19.28
C LYS A 44 -14.75 11.80 -19.69
N PRO A 45 -15.19 12.63 -20.66
CA PRO A 45 -16.53 12.50 -21.22
C PRO A 45 -16.83 11.09 -21.72
N GLY A 46 -17.98 10.54 -21.34
CA GLY A 46 -18.38 9.18 -21.74
C GLY A 46 -17.72 8.04 -20.95
N ALA A 47 -16.95 8.35 -19.90
CA ALA A 47 -16.43 7.31 -19.01
C ALA A 47 -17.58 6.49 -18.39
N PRO A 48 -17.44 5.16 -18.30
CA PRO A 48 -18.46 4.30 -17.70
C PRO A 48 -18.58 4.55 -16.19
N PRO A 49 -19.69 4.15 -15.55
CA PRO A 49 -19.82 4.17 -14.10
C PRO A 49 -18.68 3.42 -13.40
N ALA A 50 -18.23 3.93 -12.24
CA ALA A 50 -17.34 3.17 -11.38
C ALA A 50 -18.10 2.01 -10.73
N THR A 51 -17.45 0.85 -10.67
CA THR A 51 -18.00 -0.41 -10.15
C THR A 51 -17.00 -1.05 -9.19
N PRO A 52 -17.41 -2.05 -8.37
CA PRO A 52 -16.47 -2.84 -7.58
C PRO A 52 -15.37 -3.52 -8.41
N GLN A 53 -15.64 -3.77 -9.69
CA GLN A 53 -14.71 -4.43 -10.60
C GLN A 53 -13.81 -3.46 -11.39
N THR A 54 -14.12 -2.15 -11.40
CA THR A 54 -13.28 -1.14 -12.05
C THR A 54 -11.83 -1.28 -11.57
N LEU A 55 -10.87 -1.32 -12.50
CA LEU A 55 -9.46 -1.50 -12.19
C LEU A 55 -8.82 -0.17 -11.80
N LEU A 56 -8.49 -0.04 -10.51
CA LEU A 56 -7.82 1.13 -9.94
C LEU A 56 -6.32 0.87 -9.84
N SER A 57 -5.49 1.93 -9.89
CA SER A 57 -4.11 1.83 -9.41
C SER A 57 -4.16 1.68 -7.91
N ILE A 58 -3.92 0.47 -7.39
CA ILE A 58 -4.12 0.19 -5.96
C ILE A 58 -2.90 0.59 -5.10
N ALA A 59 -1.82 1.02 -5.75
CA ALA A 59 -0.62 1.56 -5.10
C ALA A 59 -0.17 0.66 -3.93
N SER A 60 -0.08 1.22 -2.72
CA SER A 60 0.41 0.50 -1.54
C SER A 60 -0.52 -0.56 -0.96
N LEU A 61 -1.73 -0.74 -1.49
CA LEU A 61 -2.52 -1.96 -1.20
C LEU A 61 -1.78 -3.22 -1.68
N SER A 62 -0.92 -3.09 -2.71
CA SER A 62 -0.06 -4.19 -3.19
C SER A 62 0.77 -4.84 -2.07
N LYS A 63 1.13 -4.07 -1.04
CA LYS A 63 1.96 -4.52 0.09
C LYS A 63 1.35 -5.71 0.82
N LEU A 64 0.03 -5.72 1.02
CA LEU A 64 -0.64 -6.85 1.68
C LEU A 64 -0.50 -8.14 0.85
N LEU A 65 -0.68 -8.05 -0.47
CA LEU A 65 -0.55 -9.19 -1.37
C LEU A 65 0.88 -9.74 -1.38
N THR A 66 1.86 -8.85 -1.43
CA THR A 66 3.28 -9.22 -1.39
C THR A 66 3.68 -9.79 -0.03
N ALA A 67 3.18 -9.23 1.08
CA ALA A 67 3.40 -9.77 2.41
C ALA A 67 2.85 -11.21 2.53
N ILE A 68 1.64 -11.47 2.04
CA ILE A 68 1.07 -12.82 2.01
C ILE A 68 1.94 -13.76 1.18
N ALA A 69 2.37 -13.35 -0.02
CA ALA A 69 3.20 -14.18 -0.89
C ALA A 69 4.53 -14.58 -0.22
N VAL A 70 5.18 -13.64 0.45
CA VAL A 70 6.41 -13.88 1.21
C VAL A 70 6.16 -14.77 2.42
N LEU A 71 5.05 -14.57 3.14
CA LEU A 71 4.67 -15.41 4.27
C LEU A 71 4.31 -16.84 3.85
N GLN A 72 3.84 -17.07 2.63
CA GLN A 72 3.68 -18.42 2.09
C GLN A 72 5.04 -19.14 1.94
N LEU A 73 6.11 -18.43 1.60
CA LEU A 73 7.47 -18.99 1.61
C LEU A 73 7.98 -19.26 3.04
N VAL A 74 7.56 -18.45 4.01
CA VAL A 74 7.83 -18.71 5.44
C VAL A 74 7.09 -19.97 5.90
N GLU A 75 5.83 -20.14 5.51
CA GLU A 75 5.04 -21.33 5.83
C GLU A 75 5.57 -22.62 5.19
N GLN A 76 6.31 -22.50 4.09
CA GLN A 76 6.99 -23.60 3.40
C GLN A 76 8.40 -23.86 3.96
N ASP A 77 8.80 -23.20 5.04
CA ASP A 77 10.14 -23.25 5.64
C ASP A 77 11.28 -22.86 4.67
N ILE A 78 10.97 -22.19 3.55
CA ILE A 78 11.96 -21.65 2.61
C ILE A 78 12.63 -20.41 3.22
N LEU A 79 11.85 -19.62 3.95
CA LEU A 79 12.30 -18.43 4.65
C LEU A 79 11.89 -18.49 6.12
N THR A 80 12.55 -17.70 6.94
CA THR A 80 12.05 -17.28 8.25
C THR A 80 12.04 -15.76 8.27
N LEU A 81 11.33 -15.15 9.23
CA LEU A 81 11.40 -13.70 9.44
C LEU A 81 12.84 -13.20 9.69
N ASP A 82 13.73 -14.07 10.14
CA ASP A 82 15.12 -13.77 10.43
C ASP A 82 16.10 -14.14 9.32
N THR A 83 15.62 -14.70 8.20
CA THR A 83 16.50 -15.00 7.07
C THR A 83 17.17 -13.73 6.56
N GLU A 84 18.49 -13.74 6.45
CA GLU A 84 19.24 -12.68 5.78
C GLU A 84 18.97 -12.74 4.28
N VAL A 85 18.40 -11.67 3.73
CA VAL A 85 17.87 -11.66 2.35
C VAL A 85 18.88 -11.20 1.31
N THR A 86 19.99 -10.60 1.75
CA THR A 86 21.02 -9.98 0.91
C THR A 86 21.74 -11.00 0.03
N GLN A 87 21.85 -12.25 0.46
CA GLN A 87 22.39 -13.35 -0.35
C GLN A 87 21.60 -13.61 -1.64
N TYR A 88 20.32 -13.22 -1.68
CA TYR A 88 19.44 -13.38 -2.84
C TYR A 88 19.24 -12.07 -3.61
N LEU A 89 19.63 -10.93 -3.02
CA LEU A 89 19.35 -9.59 -3.52
C LEU A 89 20.65 -8.78 -3.60
N PRO A 90 21.49 -8.98 -4.65
CA PRO A 90 22.84 -8.42 -4.70
C PRO A 90 22.88 -6.89 -4.72
N VAL A 91 21.90 -6.24 -5.36
CA VAL A 91 21.82 -4.78 -5.37
C VAL A 91 21.52 -4.24 -3.97
N LEU A 92 20.53 -4.80 -3.27
CA LEU A 92 20.22 -4.48 -1.87
C LEU A 92 21.41 -4.78 -0.93
N ALA A 93 22.15 -5.86 -1.18
CA ALA A 93 23.34 -6.22 -0.42
C ALA A 93 24.45 -5.16 -0.52
N SER A 94 24.55 -4.49 -1.67
CA SER A 94 25.57 -3.48 -1.94
C SER A 94 25.24 -2.08 -1.41
N GLN A 95 24.02 -1.85 -0.91
CA GLN A 95 23.58 -0.50 -0.53
C GLN A 95 24.34 0.02 0.71
N PRO A 96 24.98 1.19 0.61
CA PRO A 96 25.56 1.86 1.78
C PRO A 96 24.48 2.58 2.59
N ILE A 97 24.86 3.11 3.74
CA ILE A 97 24.03 4.01 4.56
C ILE A 97 24.46 5.45 4.29
N ILE A 98 23.51 6.37 4.10
CA ILE A 98 23.79 7.80 4.10
C ILE A 98 23.85 8.33 5.53
N THR A 99 24.98 8.92 5.91
CA THR A 99 25.22 9.42 7.28
C THR A 99 25.26 10.94 7.35
N GLY A 100 25.11 11.62 6.22
CA GLY A 100 25.09 13.07 6.15
C GLY A 100 25.55 13.58 4.79
N PHE A 101 25.84 14.87 4.73
CA PHE A 101 26.36 15.56 3.55
C PHE A 101 27.58 16.39 3.93
N ASP A 102 28.60 16.38 3.08
CA ASP A 102 29.77 17.22 3.26
C ASP A 102 29.37 18.69 3.11
N ALA A 103 29.67 19.50 4.14
CA ALA A 103 29.21 20.88 4.23
C ALA A 103 29.79 21.81 3.15
N LYS A 104 30.90 21.43 2.47
CA LYS A 104 31.55 22.25 1.45
C LYS A 104 31.08 21.89 0.04
N THR A 105 30.94 20.61 -0.23
CA THR A 105 30.66 20.06 -1.56
C THR A 105 29.20 19.69 -1.76
N GLY A 106 28.43 19.55 -0.68
CA GLY A 106 27.07 19.03 -0.72
C GLY A 106 26.97 17.55 -1.09
N GLN A 107 28.11 16.85 -1.18
CA GLN A 107 28.15 15.44 -1.56
C GLN A 107 27.74 14.54 -0.38
N PRO A 108 27.04 13.42 -0.65
CA PRO A 108 26.62 12.50 0.41
C PRO A 108 27.82 11.81 1.06
N ILE A 109 27.80 11.72 2.39
CA ILE A 109 28.72 10.92 3.18
C ILE A 109 28.08 9.55 3.35
N LEU A 110 28.78 8.51 2.90
CA LEU A 110 28.28 7.14 2.89
C LEU A 110 29.13 6.26 3.81
N ALA A 111 28.47 5.41 4.59
CA ALA A 111 29.10 4.39 5.42
C ALA A 111 28.69 2.99 4.97
N LYS A 112 29.57 2.02 5.19
CA LYS A 112 29.22 0.62 4.98
C LYS A 112 28.31 0.17 6.12
N ARG A 113 27.19 -0.45 5.77
CA ARG A 113 26.28 -1.12 6.70
C ARG A 113 26.98 -2.25 7.46
N THR A 114 26.66 -2.40 8.74
CA THR A 114 27.25 -3.40 9.63
C THR A 114 26.26 -4.48 10.06
N GLN A 115 24.95 -4.22 10.01
CA GLN A 115 23.91 -5.19 10.35
C GLN A 115 23.36 -5.94 9.12
N PRO A 116 22.87 -7.18 9.26
CA PRO A 116 22.20 -7.89 8.17
C PRO A 116 20.81 -7.30 7.90
N ILE A 117 20.39 -7.28 6.62
CA ILE A 117 18.96 -7.08 6.30
C ILE A 117 18.27 -8.44 6.40
N ARG A 118 17.33 -8.55 7.34
CA ARG A 118 16.48 -9.72 7.51
C ARG A 118 15.13 -9.49 6.84
N LEU A 119 14.41 -10.57 6.56
CA LEU A 119 13.08 -10.51 5.94
C LEU A 119 12.12 -9.62 6.75
N ARG A 120 12.11 -9.73 8.09
CA ARG A 120 11.28 -8.86 8.95
C ARG A 120 11.52 -7.39 8.69
N HIS A 121 12.76 -6.97 8.46
CA HIS A 121 13.09 -5.57 8.23
C HIS A 121 12.46 -5.02 6.94
N LEU A 122 12.37 -5.87 5.90
CA LEU A 122 11.70 -5.52 4.65
C LEU A 122 10.18 -5.35 4.87
N LEU A 123 9.56 -6.30 5.56
CA LEU A 123 8.12 -6.32 5.82
C LEU A 123 7.67 -5.15 6.73
N THR A 124 8.56 -4.70 7.62
CA THR A 124 8.22 -3.73 8.66
C THR A 124 8.77 -2.32 8.45
N HIS A 125 9.27 -2.01 7.25
CA HIS A 125 9.87 -0.70 6.96
C HIS A 125 11.01 -0.30 7.92
N SER A 126 11.77 -1.28 8.39
CA SER A 126 12.92 -1.08 9.29
C SER A 126 14.24 -1.54 8.67
N ALA A 127 14.29 -1.79 7.36
CA ALA A 127 15.51 -2.15 6.64
C ALA A 127 16.46 -0.96 6.37
N GLY A 128 15.99 0.27 6.61
CA GLY A 128 16.69 1.50 6.22
C GLY A 128 16.39 1.94 4.79
N THR A 129 15.68 1.13 3.99
CA THR A 129 15.17 1.54 2.67
C THR A 129 14.10 2.60 2.85
N GLY A 130 14.15 3.69 2.09
CA GLY A 130 13.10 4.71 2.06
C GLY A 130 12.54 4.90 0.64
N TYR A 131 11.53 5.75 0.50
CA TYR A 131 11.12 6.28 -0.80
C TYR A 131 11.62 7.72 -0.99
N LEU A 132 12.08 8.05 -2.20
CA LEU A 132 12.48 9.41 -2.57
C LEU A 132 11.33 10.44 -2.42
N MET A 133 10.08 10.02 -2.60
CA MET A 133 8.93 10.91 -2.39
C MET A 133 8.68 11.25 -0.91
N VAL A 134 9.17 10.44 0.02
CA VAL A 134 8.96 10.61 1.47
C VAL A 134 10.20 11.26 2.09
N SER A 135 11.37 10.64 1.92
CA SER A 135 12.60 11.04 2.62
C SER A 135 13.30 12.25 1.99
N GLY A 136 13.40 13.34 2.75
CA GLY A 136 14.16 14.54 2.36
C GLY A 136 15.65 14.26 2.15
N THR A 137 16.22 13.38 2.97
CA THR A 137 17.62 12.92 2.86
C THR A 137 17.87 12.21 1.53
N LEU A 138 16.98 11.30 1.11
CA LEU A 138 17.11 10.65 -0.20
C LEU A 138 16.93 11.63 -1.35
N ARG A 139 16.01 12.62 -1.24
CA ARG A 139 15.87 13.67 -2.27
C ARG A 139 17.15 14.47 -2.43
N GLN A 140 17.77 14.87 -1.32
CA GLN A 140 19.04 15.59 -1.34
C GLN A 140 20.16 14.73 -1.93
N TRP A 141 20.22 13.43 -1.60
CA TRP A 141 21.16 12.48 -2.21
C TRP A 141 20.98 12.40 -3.73
N ALA A 142 19.73 12.31 -4.20
CA ALA A 142 19.45 12.18 -5.62
C ALA A 142 19.86 13.46 -6.39
N GLN A 143 19.57 14.63 -5.82
CA GLN A 143 20.01 15.92 -6.36
C GLN A 143 21.54 16.02 -6.44
N ALA A 144 22.25 15.64 -5.37
CA ALA A 144 23.71 15.73 -5.29
C ALA A 144 24.44 14.78 -6.27
N THR A 145 23.83 13.63 -6.57
CA THR A 145 24.40 12.59 -7.43
C THR A 145 23.92 12.66 -8.89
N GLY A 146 23.03 13.59 -9.21
CA GLY A 146 22.38 13.66 -10.53
C GLY A 146 21.48 12.46 -10.82
N ARG A 147 21.10 11.70 -9.79
CA ARG A 147 20.15 10.60 -9.93
C ARG A 147 18.78 11.20 -10.26
N ALA A 148 18.23 10.80 -11.41
CA ALA A 148 16.86 11.13 -11.75
C ALA A 148 15.96 10.65 -10.60
N LEU A 149 15.12 11.56 -10.09
CA LEU A 149 14.06 11.16 -9.18
C LEU A 149 13.11 10.26 -10.00
N PRO A 150 12.89 9.00 -9.60
CA PRO A 150 11.70 8.32 -10.02
C PRO A 150 10.58 9.18 -9.48
N VAL A 151 9.85 9.86 -10.37
CA VAL A 151 8.60 10.45 -9.96
C VAL A 151 7.62 9.30 -10.04
N PRO A 152 7.19 8.73 -8.89
CA PRO A 152 6.27 7.62 -8.93
C PRO A 152 5.02 8.13 -9.65
N LEU A 153 4.70 7.52 -10.79
CA LEU A 153 3.46 7.79 -11.51
C LEU A 153 3.31 9.26 -12.00
N SER A 154 4.42 9.99 -12.26
CA SER A 154 4.34 11.24 -13.03
C SER A 154 4.17 10.94 -14.51
N SER A 155 3.17 11.61 -15.08
CA SER A 155 2.78 11.60 -16.48
C SER A 155 3.83 12.14 -17.47
N THR A 156 5.06 12.46 -17.05
CA THR A 156 5.99 13.26 -17.85
C THR A 156 7.33 12.63 -18.22
N SER A 157 7.59 11.34 -18.01
CA SER A 157 8.76 10.76 -18.69
C SER A 157 8.70 9.26 -18.93
N ALA A 158 8.82 8.91 -20.21
CA ALA A 158 9.39 7.66 -20.71
C ALA A 158 10.89 7.51 -20.30
N GLY A 159 11.22 7.82 -19.05
CA GLY A 159 12.57 7.82 -18.50
C GLY A 159 12.56 8.34 -17.06
N GLY A 160 12.68 7.44 -16.08
CA GLY A 160 12.95 7.87 -14.69
C GLY A 160 12.54 6.91 -13.59
N GLY A 161 11.61 5.99 -13.84
CA GLY A 161 11.06 5.08 -12.83
C GLY A 161 11.87 3.83 -12.51
N GLY A 162 12.95 3.52 -13.26
CA GLY A 162 13.59 2.19 -13.27
C GLY A 162 12.67 1.10 -13.84
N ALA A 163 13.15 0.26 -14.74
CA ALA A 163 12.35 -0.84 -15.29
C ALA A 163 12.26 -2.05 -14.33
N SER A 164 13.09 -2.05 -13.28
CA SER A 164 13.29 -3.14 -12.32
C SER A 164 13.41 -2.59 -10.90
N VAL A 165 13.18 -3.44 -9.89
CA VAL A 165 13.31 -3.07 -8.46
C VAL A 165 14.72 -2.54 -8.19
N ASP A 166 15.73 -3.19 -8.77
CA ASP A 166 17.13 -2.79 -8.66
C ASP A 166 17.38 -1.38 -9.20
N THR A 167 16.85 -1.10 -10.40
CA THR A 167 17.06 0.19 -11.05
C THR A 167 16.18 1.28 -10.48
N ARG A 168 15.08 0.97 -9.78
CA ARG A 168 14.21 1.94 -9.13
C ARG A 168 14.68 2.29 -7.72
N PHE A 169 15.06 1.28 -6.95
CA PHE A 169 15.33 1.38 -5.50
C PHE A 169 16.79 1.14 -5.11
N GLY A 170 17.70 0.99 -6.06
CA GLY A 170 19.14 0.82 -5.86
C GLY A 170 19.88 2.08 -5.36
N TYR A 171 19.41 2.70 -4.29
CA TYR A 171 20.01 3.88 -3.65
C TYR A 171 20.29 3.65 -2.15
N PRO A 172 21.06 4.52 -1.47
CA PRO A 172 21.49 4.27 -0.09
C PRO A 172 20.34 4.08 0.91
N LEU A 173 20.62 3.33 1.96
CA LEU A 173 19.80 3.20 3.16
C LEU A 173 19.93 4.45 4.04
N LEU A 174 18.95 4.71 4.89
CA LEU A 174 18.90 5.85 5.80
C LEU A 174 19.48 5.56 7.18
N PHE A 175 19.47 4.29 7.59
CA PHE A 175 19.96 3.84 8.89
C PHE A 175 20.32 2.34 8.83
N GLU A 176 20.97 1.83 9.89
CA GLU A 176 21.25 0.41 10.05
C GLU A 176 19.95 -0.41 10.16
N PRO A 177 19.81 -1.57 9.48
CA PRO A 177 18.63 -2.41 9.58
C PRO A 177 18.26 -2.72 11.03
N GLY A 178 16.99 -2.44 11.39
CA GLY A 178 16.45 -2.60 12.74
C GLY A 178 16.65 -1.40 13.67
N ALA A 179 17.47 -0.40 13.30
CA ALA A 179 17.78 0.76 14.14
C ALA A 179 16.79 1.94 13.99
N GLY A 180 15.75 1.80 13.17
CA GLY A 180 14.79 2.86 12.91
C GLY A 180 13.62 2.39 12.05
N TRP A 181 12.76 3.33 11.68
CA TRP A 181 11.61 3.11 10.82
C TRP A 181 11.50 4.24 9.79
N GLU A 182 11.32 3.90 8.52
CA GLU A 182 11.02 4.83 7.43
C GLU A 182 10.19 4.11 6.39
N TYR A 183 9.06 4.71 6.00
CA TYR A 183 8.22 4.14 4.96
C TYR A 183 8.96 4.07 3.61
N GLY A 184 9.04 2.86 3.04
CA GLY A 184 10.01 2.60 1.97
C GLY A 184 9.75 1.33 1.16
N SER A 185 10.68 1.06 0.26
CA SER A 185 10.62 0.01 -0.77
C SER A 185 10.87 -1.42 -0.29
N GLY A 186 10.76 -1.68 1.02
CA GLY A 186 11.00 -3.00 1.60
C GLY A 186 10.14 -4.09 0.95
N LEU A 187 8.86 -3.81 0.68
CA LEU A 187 7.95 -4.76 0.03
C LEU A 187 8.23 -4.93 -1.47
N ASP A 188 8.84 -3.95 -2.14
CA ASP A 188 9.31 -4.12 -3.52
C ASP A 188 10.46 -5.14 -3.58
N TRP A 189 11.41 -5.01 -2.65
CA TRP A 189 12.48 -5.99 -2.47
C TRP A 189 11.96 -7.37 -2.06
N ALA A 190 10.94 -7.42 -1.21
CA ALA A 190 10.33 -8.67 -0.79
C ALA A 190 9.59 -9.36 -1.96
N GLY A 191 8.93 -8.59 -2.83
CA GLY A 191 8.36 -9.10 -4.08
C GLY A 191 9.43 -9.70 -5.00
N LYS A 192 10.54 -8.99 -5.20
CA LYS A 192 11.69 -9.52 -5.96
C LYS A 192 12.29 -10.79 -5.33
N LEU A 193 12.33 -10.87 -4.00
CA LEU A 193 12.78 -12.07 -3.30
C LEU A 193 11.91 -13.29 -3.63
N VAL A 194 10.58 -13.12 -3.73
CA VAL A 194 9.67 -14.19 -4.17
C VAL A 194 10.03 -14.67 -5.57
N GLU A 195 10.24 -13.75 -6.52
CA GLU A 195 10.63 -14.11 -7.89
C GLU A 195 11.97 -14.87 -7.92
N THR A 196 12.97 -14.38 -7.19
CA THR A 196 14.30 -15.01 -7.09
C THR A 196 14.22 -16.44 -6.54
N LEU A 197 13.42 -16.68 -5.50
CA LEU A 197 13.35 -17.97 -4.83
C LEU A 197 12.45 -18.98 -5.56
N THR A 198 11.46 -18.51 -6.29
CA THR A 198 10.49 -19.37 -6.99
C THR A 198 10.85 -19.60 -8.45
N GLY A 199 11.65 -18.71 -9.05
CA GLY A 199 11.95 -18.68 -10.48
C GLY A 199 10.78 -18.24 -11.36
N GLY A 200 9.66 -17.80 -10.76
CA GLY A 200 8.47 -17.30 -11.45
C GLY A 200 8.28 -15.79 -11.30
N PHE A 201 7.22 -15.26 -11.90
CA PHE A 201 6.84 -13.85 -11.79
C PHE A 201 5.92 -13.62 -10.59
N LEU A 202 6.09 -12.49 -9.89
CA LEU A 202 5.30 -12.14 -8.71
C LEU A 202 3.80 -12.05 -9.04
N ASP A 203 3.45 -11.51 -10.21
CA ASP A 203 2.06 -11.44 -10.69
C ASP A 203 1.41 -12.82 -10.80
N ASP A 204 2.15 -13.79 -11.36
CA ASP A 204 1.69 -15.18 -11.48
C ASP A 204 1.59 -15.84 -10.12
N PHE A 205 2.61 -15.69 -9.28
CA PHE A 205 2.65 -16.27 -7.93
C PHE A 205 1.48 -15.76 -7.06
N VAL A 206 1.27 -14.44 -7.03
CA VAL A 206 0.16 -13.81 -6.28
C VAL A 206 -1.17 -14.29 -6.82
N HIS A 207 -1.32 -14.40 -8.14
CA HIS A 207 -2.58 -14.89 -8.71
C HIS A 207 -2.87 -16.34 -8.30
N GLU A 208 -1.94 -17.25 -8.53
CA GLU A 208 -2.13 -18.69 -8.34
C GLU A 208 -2.27 -19.09 -6.87
N ASN A 209 -1.51 -18.46 -5.99
CA ASN A 209 -1.41 -18.86 -4.59
C ASN A 209 -2.30 -18.05 -3.66
N ILE A 210 -2.80 -16.88 -4.09
CA ILE A 210 -3.61 -16.00 -3.24
C ILE A 210 -4.95 -15.72 -3.91
N LEU A 211 -4.95 -15.04 -5.05
CA LEU A 211 -6.16 -14.49 -5.66
C LEU A 211 -7.11 -15.59 -6.14
N ALA A 212 -6.61 -16.60 -6.84
CA ALA A 212 -7.41 -17.73 -7.31
C ALA A 212 -8.01 -18.53 -6.13
N ARG A 213 -7.33 -18.59 -4.99
CA ARG A 213 -7.80 -19.30 -3.78
C ARG A 213 -9.01 -18.63 -3.13
N VAL A 214 -9.20 -17.33 -3.36
CA VAL A 214 -10.37 -16.57 -2.91
C VAL A 214 -11.34 -16.24 -4.04
N GLY A 215 -11.20 -16.87 -5.21
CA GLY A 215 -12.12 -16.73 -6.33
C GLY A 215 -11.99 -15.40 -7.09
N VAL A 216 -10.81 -14.79 -7.09
CA VAL A 216 -10.49 -13.64 -7.94
C VAL A 216 -10.04 -14.14 -9.32
N PRO A 217 -10.70 -13.72 -10.41
CA PRO A 217 -10.34 -14.14 -11.75
C PRO A 217 -8.96 -13.58 -12.17
N ARG A 218 -8.33 -14.22 -13.14
CA ARG A 218 -7.07 -13.73 -13.70
C ARG A 218 -7.27 -12.32 -14.25
N GLY A 219 -6.42 -11.38 -13.87
CA GLY A 219 -6.51 -9.97 -14.27
C GLY A 219 -7.45 -9.10 -13.40
N GLY A 220 -8.20 -9.68 -12.46
CA GLY A 220 -9.00 -8.91 -11.49
C GLY A 220 -8.14 -8.10 -10.51
N ILE A 221 -6.93 -8.58 -10.23
CA ILE A 221 -5.80 -7.84 -9.64
C ILE A 221 -4.52 -8.27 -10.35
N THR A 222 -3.66 -7.33 -10.74
CA THR A 222 -2.42 -7.60 -11.48
C THR A 222 -1.38 -6.48 -11.36
N PHE A 223 -0.10 -6.82 -11.41
CA PHE A 223 1.03 -5.89 -11.55
C PHE A 223 1.31 -5.48 -13.01
N HIS A 224 0.66 -6.14 -13.98
CA HIS A 224 0.85 -5.90 -15.41
C HIS A 224 -0.50 -5.75 -16.12
N PRO A 225 -1.24 -4.65 -15.87
CA PRO A 225 -2.57 -4.45 -16.46
C PRO A 225 -2.57 -4.47 -18.00
N GLY A 226 -1.47 -4.10 -18.65
CA GLY A 226 -1.31 -4.17 -20.11
C GLY A 226 -1.07 -5.58 -20.68
N ARG A 227 -0.91 -6.61 -19.85
CA ARG A 227 -0.69 -8.01 -20.29
C ARG A 227 -1.96 -8.67 -20.83
N PHE A 228 -3.14 -8.17 -20.46
CA PHE A 228 -4.42 -8.78 -20.80
C PHE A 228 -5.03 -8.07 -22.02
N THR A 229 -5.34 -8.84 -23.05
CA THR A 229 -5.75 -8.33 -24.39
C THR A 229 -7.17 -7.78 -24.43
N ASP A 230 -8.02 -8.20 -23.49
CA ASP A 230 -9.36 -7.65 -23.29
C ASP A 230 -9.35 -6.92 -21.94
N PRO A 231 -9.79 -5.66 -21.85
CA PRO A 231 -10.06 -5.08 -20.54
C PRO A 231 -11.20 -5.89 -19.93
N ILE A 232 -10.87 -6.71 -18.92
CA ILE A 232 -11.88 -7.44 -18.14
C ILE A 232 -12.87 -6.42 -17.58
N GLU A 233 -12.39 -5.20 -17.26
CA GLU A 233 -13.11 -4.12 -16.60
C GLU A 233 -12.55 -2.74 -17.01
N PRO A 234 -13.32 -1.64 -16.85
CA PRO A 234 -12.82 -0.32 -17.16
C PRO A 234 -11.64 0.06 -16.25
N LEU A 235 -10.63 0.67 -16.85
CA LEU A 235 -9.52 1.29 -16.12
C LEU A 235 -9.98 2.62 -15.54
N ALA A 236 -9.72 2.82 -14.24
CA ALA A 236 -10.01 4.09 -13.60
C ALA A 236 -9.07 5.18 -14.11
N GLY A 237 -9.64 6.36 -14.36
CA GLY A 237 -8.90 7.58 -14.63
C GLY A 237 -8.54 8.29 -13.33
N MET A 238 -7.34 8.85 -13.29
CA MET A 238 -6.84 9.69 -12.21
C MET A 238 -7.45 11.08 -12.29
N ALA A 239 -7.85 11.61 -11.15
CA ALA A 239 -8.20 13.02 -10.98
C ALA A 239 -7.11 13.76 -10.22
N THR A 240 -7.05 15.08 -10.36
CA THR A 240 -6.24 15.98 -9.53
C THR A 240 -7.09 17.16 -9.13
N ARG A 241 -6.88 17.71 -7.92
CA ARG A 241 -7.39 19.05 -7.60
C ARG A 241 -6.63 20.08 -8.43
N GLY A 242 -7.34 20.93 -9.16
CA GLY A 242 -6.74 22.01 -9.94
C GLY A 242 -6.11 23.06 -9.02
N GLU A 243 -4.90 23.54 -9.37
CA GLU A 243 -4.24 24.66 -8.68
C GLU A 243 -4.71 26.04 -9.22
N GLY A 244 -5.46 26.07 -10.32
CA GLY A 244 -5.95 27.28 -10.99
C GLY A 244 -7.31 27.80 -10.48
N GLU A 245 -7.42 29.14 -10.40
CA GLU A 245 -8.63 29.92 -10.05
C GLU A 245 -9.35 29.57 -8.73
N GLY A 246 -8.66 29.01 -7.75
CA GLY A 246 -9.18 28.88 -6.37
C GLY A 246 -10.49 28.09 -6.26
N SER A 247 -10.85 27.29 -7.27
CA SER A 247 -12.15 26.63 -7.36
C SER A 247 -12.19 25.29 -6.61
N GLY A 248 -11.03 24.67 -6.34
CA GLY A 248 -10.94 23.35 -5.72
C GLY A 248 -11.53 22.20 -6.55
N LYS A 249 -11.90 22.46 -7.81
CA LYS A 249 -12.53 21.48 -8.71
C LYS A 249 -11.54 20.41 -9.14
N LEU A 250 -12.09 19.23 -9.44
CA LEU A 250 -11.32 18.12 -9.98
C LEU A 250 -11.11 18.25 -11.49
N GLU A 251 -9.89 17.95 -11.90
CA GLU A 251 -9.45 17.91 -13.29
C GLU A 251 -9.02 16.49 -13.64
N PHE A 252 -9.25 16.09 -14.89
CA PHE A 252 -8.76 14.81 -15.40
C PHE A 252 -7.24 14.82 -15.51
N LEU A 253 -6.61 13.74 -15.06
CA LEU A 253 -5.18 13.48 -15.24
C LEU A 253 -4.98 12.18 -16.03
N GLU A 254 -4.19 12.25 -17.11
CA GLU A 254 -3.93 11.09 -17.94
C GLU A 254 -3.29 9.97 -17.12
N THR A 255 -3.97 8.83 -17.11
CA THR A 255 -3.55 7.65 -16.36
C THR A 255 -2.71 6.79 -17.26
N ARG A 256 -1.47 6.54 -16.85
CA ARG A 256 -0.53 5.69 -17.60
C ARG A 256 0.02 4.63 -16.67
N PHE A 257 0.30 3.46 -17.24
CA PHE A 257 1.02 2.41 -16.55
C PHE A 257 2.52 2.64 -16.72
N ASP A 258 3.30 2.38 -15.68
CA ASP A 258 4.73 2.26 -15.84
C ASP A 258 5.00 1.08 -16.79
N ALA A 259 5.80 1.31 -17.83
CA ALA A 259 6.31 0.24 -18.68
C ALA A 259 7.41 -0.51 -17.90
N VAL A 260 6.98 -1.37 -16.97
CA VAL A 260 7.86 -2.11 -16.07
C VAL A 260 8.20 -3.48 -16.64
N ALA A 261 9.44 -3.93 -16.41
CA ALA A 261 9.85 -5.30 -16.69
C ALA A 261 9.62 -6.23 -15.49
N GLU A 262 9.71 -5.70 -14.26
CA GLU A 262 9.47 -6.42 -13.01
C GLU A 262 8.23 -5.87 -12.28
N ALA A 263 7.56 -6.71 -11.49
CA ALA A 263 6.48 -6.28 -10.62
C ALA A 263 7.01 -5.53 -9.38
N PHE A 264 6.46 -4.35 -9.09
CA PHE A 264 6.78 -3.60 -7.87
C PHE A 264 5.84 -4.01 -6.74
N GLY A 265 6.26 -4.97 -5.91
CA GLY A 265 5.44 -5.55 -4.85
C GLY A 265 4.90 -4.54 -3.82
N GLY A 266 5.52 -3.38 -3.68
CA GLY A 266 5.11 -2.31 -2.79
C GLY A 266 4.12 -1.32 -3.39
N GLU A 267 4.00 -1.19 -4.71
CA GLU A 267 3.26 -0.08 -5.34
C GLU A 267 2.64 -0.36 -6.72
N GLY A 268 2.94 -1.49 -7.35
CA GLY A 268 2.73 -1.70 -8.79
C GLY A 268 1.40 -2.34 -9.20
N ALA A 269 0.58 -2.83 -8.26
CA ALA A 269 -0.63 -3.54 -8.63
C ALA A 269 -1.79 -2.60 -9.01
N TRP A 270 -2.66 -3.16 -9.83
CA TRP A 270 -3.96 -2.65 -10.24
C TRP A 270 -5.03 -3.65 -9.87
N GLY A 271 -6.22 -3.19 -9.50
CA GLY A 271 -7.26 -4.11 -9.06
C GLY A 271 -8.60 -3.47 -8.74
N GLY A 272 -9.64 -4.28 -8.79
CA GLY A 272 -10.99 -3.90 -8.35
C GLY A 272 -11.16 -4.08 -6.84
N MET A 273 -11.86 -3.14 -6.19
CA MET A 273 -12.13 -3.22 -4.75
C MET A 273 -13.01 -4.42 -4.39
N GLY A 274 -13.89 -4.84 -5.30
CA GLY A 274 -14.69 -6.06 -5.19
C GLY A 274 -13.87 -7.36 -5.23
N GLU A 275 -12.70 -7.33 -5.86
CA GLU A 275 -11.75 -8.44 -5.83
C GLU A 275 -10.87 -8.37 -4.59
N TYR A 276 -10.44 -7.17 -4.20
CA TYR A 276 -9.58 -6.96 -3.03
C TYR A 276 -10.28 -7.33 -1.71
N ILE A 277 -11.58 -7.02 -1.55
CA ILE A 277 -12.34 -7.38 -0.34
C ILE A 277 -12.39 -8.90 -0.10
N LYS A 278 -12.25 -9.74 -1.14
CA LYS A 278 -12.22 -11.21 -1.00
C LYS A 278 -10.97 -11.68 -0.24
N VAL A 279 -9.84 -11.02 -0.47
CA VAL A 279 -8.58 -11.28 0.28
C VAL A 279 -8.76 -10.85 1.74
N LEU A 280 -9.31 -9.65 1.96
CA LEU A 280 -9.58 -9.14 3.31
C LEU A 280 -10.55 -10.04 4.08
N GLU A 281 -11.61 -10.52 3.43
CA GLU A 281 -12.60 -11.42 4.02
C GLU A 281 -11.97 -12.77 4.43
N SER A 282 -11.13 -13.37 3.57
CA SER A 282 -10.42 -14.62 3.91
C SER A 282 -9.51 -14.44 5.14
N LEU A 283 -8.77 -13.33 5.20
CA LEU A 283 -7.93 -13.00 6.35
C LEU A 283 -8.74 -12.68 7.61
N MET A 284 -9.86 -11.97 7.51
CA MET A 284 -10.75 -11.68 8.63
C MET A 284 -11.35 -12.97 9.20
N ARG A 285 -11.76 -13.90 8.34
CA ARG A 285 -12.32 -15.21 8.73
C ARG A 285 -11.26 -16.20 9.22
N ASP A 286 -9.98 -15.93 8.95
CA ASP A 286 -8.86 -16.83 9.24
C ASP A 286 -9.10 -18.25 8.66
N ASP A 287 -9.64 -18.30 7.44
CA ASP A 287 -10.24 -19.52 6.85
C ASP A 287 -9.23 -20.52 6.27
N GLY A 288 -7.93 -20.23 6.39
CA GLY A 288 -6.87 -21.14 5.95
C GLY A 288 -6.65 -21.20 4.43
N LYS A 289 -7.39 -20.44 3.62
CA LYS A 289 -7.31 -20.56 2.15
C LYS A 289 -6.02 -20.01 1.54
N ILE A 290 -5.52 -18.91 2.10
CA ILE A 290 -4.34 -18.20 1.58
C ILE A 290 -3.13 -18.26 2.53
N LEU A 291 -3.37 -18.45 3.83
CA LEU A 291 -2.35 -18.67 4.86
C LEU A 291 -2.92 -19.59 5.94
N LYS A 292 -2.11 -20.47 6.51
CA LYS A 292 -2.50 -21.18 7.74
C LYS A 292 -2.64 -20.18 8.90
N PRO A 293 -3.55 -20.42 9.86
CA PRO A 293 -3.74 -19.54 11.02
C PRO A 293 -2.44 -19.19 11.78
N ALA A 294 -1.53 -20.16 11.91
CA ALA A 294 -0.23 -19.96 12.57
C ALA A 294 0.64 -18.90 11.85
N THR A 295 0.64 -18.91 10.52
CA THR A 295 1.35 -17.91 9.70
C THR A 295 0.58 -16.61 9.62
N ALA A 296 -0.75 -16.67 9.49
CA ALA A 296 -1.62 -15.51 9.38
C ALA A 296 -1.52 -14.60 10.60
N LYS A 297 -1.21 -15.15 11.79
CA LYS A 297 -0.92 -14.37 13.00
C LYS A 297 0.15 -13.29 12.79
N LEU A 298 1.15 -13.52 11.93
CA LEU A 298 2.22 -12.56 11.61
C LEU A 298 1.70 -11.27 10.95
N LEU A 299 0.51 -11.32 10.33
CA LEU A 299 -0.18 -10.14 9.79
C LEU A 299 -0.88 -9.32 10.87
N PHE A 300 -1.11 -9.88 12.07
CA PHE A 300 -1.93 -9.27 13.14
C PHE A 300 -1.16 -9.13 14.46
N GLU A 301 0.16 -9.25 14.45
CA GLU A 301 1.03 -8.99 15.60
C GLU A 301 2.11 -7.97 15.27
N GLY A 302 2.52 -7.20 16.27
CA GLY A 302 3.58 -6.21 16.13
C GLY A 302 4.94 -6.89 15.96
N LEU A 303 5.69 -6.48 14.95
CA LEU A 303 7.00 -7.02 14.63
C LEU A 303 8.15 -6.02 14.88
N LEU A 304 7.83 -4.78 15.23
CA LEU A 304 8.81 -3.77 15.63
C LEU A 304 9.01 -3.76 17.14
N GLU A 305 10.26 -3.55 17.54
CA GLU A 305 10.70 -3.38 18.92
C GLU A 305 11.68 -2.20 19.01
N GLY A 306 11.97 -1.76 20.24
CA GLY A 306 13.03 -0.77 20.53
C GLY A 306 12.91 0.53 19.72
N GLU A 307 14.05 0.99 19.19
CA GLU A 307 14.14 2.26 18.45
C GLU A 307 13.28 2.29 17.18
N ALA A 308 13.11 1.16 16.48
CA ALA A 308 12.28 1.12 15.29
C ALA A 308 10.79 1.33 15.62
N LYS A 309 10.30 0.69 16.70
CA LYS A 309 8.92 0.92 17.18
C LYS A 309 8.73 2.36 17.66
N LYS A 310 9.73 2.91 18.36
CA LYS A 310 9.70 4.30 18.81
C LYS A 310 9.62 5.27 17.63
N ALA A 311 10.48 5.10 16.61
CA ALA A 311 10.48 5.90 15.40
C ALA A 311 9.15 5.83 14.61
N LEU A 312 8.52 4.64 14.55
CA LEU A 312 7.16 4.52 13.99
C LEU A 312 6.17 5.41 14.76
N ASN A 313 6.15 5.33 16.08
CA ASN A 313 5.19 6.09 16.88
C ASN A 313 5.43 7.60 16.78
N GLU A 314 6.69 8.05 16.78
CA GLU A 314 7.04 9.45 16.49
C GLU A 314 6.53 9.89 15.12
N SER A 315 6.59 9.02 14.10
CA SER A 315 5.98 9.32 12.79
C SER A 315 4.45 9.41 12.85
N MET A 316 3.79 8.58 13.66
CA MET A 316 2.33 8.57 13.79
C MET A 316 1.79 9.72 14.66
N GLU A 317 2.64 10.48 15.34
CA GLU A 317 2.27 11.77 15.95
C GLU A 317 1.94 12.85 14.88
N HIS A 318 2.44 12.66 13.66
CA HIS A 318 2.21 13.51 12.48
C HIS A 318 1.73 12.67 11.27
N PRO A 319 0.48 12.14 11.33
CA PRO A 319 0.01 11.16 10.36
C PRO A 319 -0.57 11.78 9.07
N GLU A 320 -0.39 13.07 8.81
CA GLU A 320 -1.03 13.79 7.69
C GLU A 320 -0.65 13.26 6.29
N TRP A 321 0.39 12.42 6.21
CA TRP A 321 0.82 11.76 4.99
C TRP A 321 0.17 10.37 4.78
N VAL A 322 -0.46 9.82 5.82
CA VAL A 322 -1.06 8.48 5.80
C VAL A 322 -2.46 8.57 5.20
N VAL A 323 -2.78 7.66 4.29
CA VAL A 323 -4.14 7.52 3.77
C VAL A 323 -4.97 6.66 4.70
N GLY A 324 -6.11 7.19 5.13
CA GLY A 324 -6.99 6.55 6.11
C GLY A 324 -6.92 7.26 7.46
N VAL A 325 -7.56 6.71 8.47
CA VAL A 325 -7.65 7.35 9.79
C VAL A 325 -6.57 6.80 10.70
N VAL A 326 -5.77 7.68 11.30
CA VAL A 326 -4.77 7.35 12.33
C VAL A 326 -5.11 8.16 13.59
N PRO A 327 -5.92 7.61 14.51
CA PRO A 327 -6.31 8.33 15.72
C PRO A 327 -5.11 8.64 16.63
N PRO A 328 -5.11 9.80 17.31
CA PRO A 328 -4.09 10.13 18.31
C PRO A 328 -4.28 9.31 19.60
N GLY A 329 -3.25 9.26 20.44
CA GLY A 329 -3.30 8.58 21.74
C GLY A 329 -3.29 7.06 21.66
N ILE A 330 -2.96 6.51 20.48
CA ILE A 330 -2.80 5.09 20.22
C ILE A 330 -1.33 4.77 20.10
N GLU A 331 -0.91 3.69 20.75
CA GLU A 331 0.41 3.11 20.51
C GLU A 331 0.29 2.13 19.33
N TYR A 332 1.05 2.42 18.29
CA TYR A 332 1.07 1.63 17.06
C TYR A 332 2.28 0.70 17.03
N ASN A 333 2.10 -0.38 16.28
CA ASN A 333 3.18 -1.24 15.82
C ASN A 333 3.02 -1.47 14.31
N TRP A 334 3.98 -2.15 13.70
CA TRP A 334 3.89 -2.58 12.32
C TRP A 334 3.96 -4.11 12.24
N SER A 335 2.98 -4.70 11.58
CA SER A 335 2.88 -6.15 11.35
C SER A 335 3.62 -6.57 10.08
N ALA A 336 3.49 -7.82 9.63
CA ALA A 336 4.02 -8.19 8.31
C ALA A 336 3.35 -7.44 7.13
N ALA A 337 2.21 -6.77 7.33
CA ALA A 337 1.42 -6.20 6.23
C ALA A 337 0.99 -4.73 6.38
N GLY A 338 0.99 -4.16 7.57
CA GLY A 338 0.48 -2.80 7.77
C GLY A 338 0.53 -2.32 9.21
N LEU A 339 -0.01 -1.11 9.40
CA LEU A 339 -0.08 -0.44 10.69
C LEU A 339 -1.07 -1.18 11.60
N LEU A 340 -0.61 -1.51 12.80
CA LEU A 340 -1.33 -2.30 13.76
C LEU A 340 -1.61 -1.47 15.01
N PHE A 341 -2.87 -1.44 15.43
CA PHE A 341 -3.23 -0.95 16.76
C PHE A 341 -2.69 -1.93 17.82
N GLU A 342 -1.77 -1.48 18.67
CA GLU A 342 -1.17 -2.33 19.71
C GLU A 342 -1.75 -2.06 21.09
N SER A 343 -1.86 -0.79 21.48
CA SER A 343 -2.37 -0.37 22.79
C SER A 343 -2.99 1.04 22.72
N GLY A 344 -3.74 1.44 23.76
CA GLY A 344 -4.45 2.72 23.81
C GLY A 344 -5.97 2.55 23.86
N SER A 345 -6.70 3.65 23.69
CA SER A 345 -8.17 3.68 23.77
C SER A 345 -8.75 4.39 22.57
N HIS A 346 -9.69 3.75 21.90
CA HIS A 346 -10.50 4.30 20.82
C HIS A 346 -11.94 3.83 21.00
N GLU A 347 -12.92 4.51 20.37
CA GLU A 347 -14.34 4.17 20.50
C GLU A 347 -14.64 2.72 20.09
N HIS A 348 -14.14 2.30 18.93
CA HIS A 348 -14.35 0.95 18.42
C HIS A 348 -13.08 0.14 18.06
N ARG A 349 -12.01 0.79 17.59
CA ARG A 349 -10.74 0.12 17.26
C ARG A 349 -10.08 -0.44 18.52
N LYS A 350 -9.61 -1.68 18.42
CA LYS A 350 -8.94 -2.38 19.52
C LYS A 350 -7.60 -2.98 19.07
N LYS A 351 -6.88 -3.56 20.02
CA LYS A 351 -5.65 -4.31 19.76
C LYS A 351 -5.87 -5.32 18.63
N GLY A 352 -5.00 -5.28 17.63
CA GLY A 352 -5.09 -6.16 16.47
C GLY A 352 -5.89 -5.59 15.29
N PHE A 353 -6.45 -4.38 15.42
CA PHE A 353 -6.99 -3.63 14.27
C PHE A 353 -5.83 -3.34 13.31
N LEU A 354 -5.89 -3.97 12.14
CA LEU A 354 -4.87 -3.88 11.09
C LEU A 354 -5.39 -2.98 9.97
N GLN A 355 -4.59 -2.00 9.57
CA GLN A 355 -4.95 -1.11 8.47
C GLN A 355 -3.76 -0.72 7.61
N TRP A 356 -4.05 -0.33 6.36
CA TRP A 356 -3.13 0.47 5.58
C TRP A 356 -3.85 1.28 4.51
N GLY A 357 -3.10 2.20 3.90
CA GLY A 357 -3.54 3.06 2.81
C GLY A 357 -2.73 2.86 1.54
N GLY A 358 -3.37 3.10 0.41
CA GLY A 358 -2.72 3.29 -0.88
C GLY A 358 -2.69 4.77 -1.22
N ALA A 359 -1.63 5.21 -1.90
CA ALA A 359 -1.67 6.47 -2.63
C ALA A 359 -2.95 6.52 -3.48
N TRP A 360 -3.41 7.71 -3.80
CA TRP A 360 -4.69 7.93 -4.49
C TRP A 360 -5.94 7.74 -3.65
N ASN A 361 -5.78 7.82 -2.33
CA ASN A 361 -6.85 7.78 -1.32
C ASN A 361 -7.61 6.45 -1.25
N LEU A 362 -6.87 5.35 -1.34
CA LEU A 362 -7.36 3.99 -1.11
C LEU A 362 -7.10 3.58 0.33
N SER A 363 -8.02 2.90 0.99
CA SER A 363 -7.78 2.40 2.34
C SER A 363 -8.44 1.04 2.56
N TRP A 364 -7.88 0.27 3.48
CA TRP A 364 -8.49 -0.96 3.96
C TRP A 364 -8.21 -1.16 5.44
N PHE A 365 -9.10 -1.90 6.09
CA PHE A 365 -8.84 -2.42 7.43
C PHE A 365 -9.39 -3.84 7.60
N ILE A 366 -8.83 -4.55 8.58
CA ILE A 366 -9.32 -5.81 9.10
C ILE A 366 -9.35 -5.73 10.63
N ASP A 367 -10.51 -5.95 11.22
CA ASP A 367 -10.69 -6.13 12.65
C ASP A 367 -11.22 -7.55 12.91
N ARG A 368 -10.32 -8.45 13.33
CA ARG A 368 -10.68 -9.85 13.63
C ARG A 368 -11.52 -9.98 14.89
N GLU A 369 -11.36 -9.08 15.87
CA GLU A 369 -12.09 -9.13 17.14
C GLU A 369 -13.56 -8.78 16.90
N ALA A 370 -13.80 -7.62 16.27
CA ALA A 370 -15.12 -7.22 15.81
C ALA A 370 -15.66 -8.16 14.73
N GLY A 371 -14.76 -8.76 13.94
CA GLY A 371 -15.09 -9.66 12.84
C GLY A 371 -15.62 -8.91 11.64
N VAL A 372 -14.96 -7.81 11.26
CA VAL A 372 -15.34 -6.95 10.14
C VAL A 372 -14.11 -6.50 9.35
N CYS A 373 -14.26 -6.36 8.04
CA CYS A 373 -13.24 -5.80 7.15
C CYS A 373 -13.87 -4.84 6.15
N SER A 374 -13.08 -3.90 5.65
CA SER A 374 -13.53 -2.87 4.72
C SER A 374 -12.45 -2.49 3.72
N VAL A 375 -12.88 -2.04 2.55
CA VAL A 375 -12.03 -1.40 1.55
C VAL A 375 -12.75 -0.20 0.94
N PHE A 376 -12.02 0.89 0.77
CA PHE A 376 -12.44 2.11 0.11
C PHE A 376 -11.52 2.38 -1.10
N GLY A 377 -12.12 2.75 -2.23
CA GLY A 377 -11.37 3.13 -3.42
C GLY A 377 -11.89 4.36 -4.14
N THR A 378 -10.94 5.18 -4.58
CA THR A 378 -11.06 6.31 -5.50
C THR A 378 -9.74 6.48 -6.25
N GLN A 379 -9.62 7.49 -7.12
CA GLN A 379 -8.36 7.85 -7.81
C GLN A 379 -8.16 9.36 -7.83
N LEU A 380 -7.59 9.89 -6.75
CA LEU A 380 -7.27 11.32 -6.61
C LEU A 380 -5.79 11.52 -6.29
N ARG A 381 -5.06 12.27 -7.13
CA ARG A 381 -3.61 12.44 -7.05
C ARG A 381 -3.12 12.95 -5.69
N GLN A 382 -3.82 13.90 -5.08
CA GLN A 382 -3.48 14.42 -3.75
C GLN A 382 -3.66 13.29 -2.74
N THR A 383 -2.56 12.63 -2.36
CA THR A 383 -2.57 11.53 -1.40
C THR A 383 -2.83 12.09 0.01
N ALA A 384 -3.58 11.34 0.81
CA ALA A 384 -4.03 11.75 2.15
C ALA A 384 -4.89 13.03 2.08
N ASP A 385 -5.83 13.05 1.13
CA ASP A 385 -6.74 14.17 0.95
C ASP A 385 -7.73 14.29 2.12
N PRO A 386 -7.80 15.44 2.82
CA PRO A 386 -8.64 15.59 4.01
C PRO A 386 -10.14 15.40 3.76
N GLU A 387 -10.64 15.72 2.56
CA GLU A 387 -12.06 15.52 2.26
C GLU A 387 -12.36 14.05 2.01
N VAL A 388 -11.42 13.30 1.43
CA VAL A 388 -11.57 11.85 1.28
C VAL A 388 -11.44 11.14 2.63
N GLU A 389 -10.52 11.59 3.50
CA GLU A 389 -10.39 11.04 4.86
C GLU A 389 -11.69 11.15 5.65
N LYS A 390 -12.41 12.28 5.57
CA LYS A 390 -13.73 12.44 6.20
C LYS A 390 -14.72 11.37 5.76
N VAL A 391 -14.76 11.04 4.47
CA VAL A 391 -15.65 10.00 3.93
C VAL A 391 -15.22 8.61 4.40
N ILE A 392 -13.92 8.32 4.42
CA ILE A 392 -13.38 7.06 4.94
C ILE A 392 -13.75 6.89 6.43
N LYS A 393 -13.55 7.94 7.23
CA LYS A 393 -13.88 7.93 8.66
C LYS A 393 -15.37 7.70 8.88
N GLU A 394 -16.22 8.48 8.20
CA GLU A 394 -17.67 8.35 8.32
C GLU A 394 -18.15 6.96 7.90
N PHE A 395 -17.56 6.40 6.85
CA PHE A 395 -17.85 5.02 6.42
C PHE A 395 -17.52 4.01 7.51
N GLU A 396 -16.34 4.13 8.13
CA GLU A 396 -15.92 3.28 9.24
C GLU A 396 -16.86 3.40 10.45
N ASP A 397 -17.17 4.62 10.90
CA ASP A 397 -18.08 4.86 12.03
C ASP A 397 -19.45 4.20 11.78
N ILE A 398 -19.96 4.29 10.55
CA ILE A 398 -21.23 3.66 10.17
C ILE A 398 -21.12 2.13 10.20
N ILE A 399 -20.03 1.54 9.70
CA ILE A 399 -19.81 0.08 9.77
C ILE A 399 -19.91 -0.38 11.22
N TYR A 400 -19.19 0.28 12.14
CA TYR A 400 -19.19 -0.10 13.55
C TYR A 400 -20.53 0.12 14.25
N SER A 401 -21.29 1.15 13.86
CA SER A 401 -22.67 1.37 14.36
C SER A 401 -23.64 0.23 14.00
N LYS A 402 -23.28 -0.63 13.03
CA LYS A 402 -24.12 -1.73 12.53
C LYS A 402 -23.72 -3.10 13.06
N LEU A 403 -22.62 -3.24 13.80
CA LEU A 403 -22.16 -4.53 14.33
C LEU A 403 -23.14 -5.12 15.34
#